data_AF-W4PJN3-F1
#
_entry.id   AF-W4PJN3-F1
#
_cell.length_a   1.000
_cell.length_b   1.000
_cell.length_c   1.000
_cell.angle_alpha   90.00
_cell.angle_beta   90.00
_cell.angle_gamma   90.00
#
_symmetry.space_group_name_H-M   'P 1'
#
loop_
_entity.id
_entity.type
_entity.pdbx_description
1 polymer ?
#
loop_
_entity_poly.entity_id
_entity_poly.type
_entity_poly.pdbx_seq_one_letter_code
_entity_poly.pdbx_strand_id
1 'polypeptide(L)'
;MEGQNNFLLENIEYAVVQYRMLIDELKKNDKLWTPRTVNTKGDIVYASQSWDWTLGFFPGSLWYLYNLTGDEKWKTLAKKYTEALKSQQYITSHHDIGFIIGCSYLNGMRMGHEAYDSIIIQAAKSLSTVFALKRG
;
A
#
# COMPACT_ATOMS: atom_id res chain seq x y z
N MET A 1 -3.59 28.11 -17.20
CA MET A 1 -3.31 27.57 -15.85
C MET A 1 -4.58 26.99 -15.20
N GLU A 2 -5.79 27.52 -15.44
CA GLU A 2 -7.06 26.94 -14.94
C GLU A 2 -7.37 25.52 -15.46
N GLY A 3 -7.15 25.23 -16.75
CA GLY A 3 -7.49 23.92 -17.33
C GLY A 3 -6.69 22.73 -16.79
N GLN A 4 -5.44 22.93 -16.36
CA GLN A 4 -4.63 21.86 -15.75
C GLN A 4 -5.02 21.59 -14.30
N ASN A 5 -5.40 22.64 -13.55
CA ASN A 5 -5.83 22.49 -12.17
C ASN A 5 -7.17 21.75 -12.09
N ASN A 6 -8.09 22.03 -13.02
CA ASN A 6 -9.37 21.35 -13.10
C ASN A 6 -9.22 19.84 -13.40
N PHE A 7 -8.37 19.48 -14.37
CA PHE A 7 -8.09 18.08 -14.71
C PHE A 7 -7.50 17.29 -13.52
N LEU A 8 -6.61 17.91 -12.74
CA LEU A 8 -6.02 17.24 -11.57
C LEU A 8 -7.09 16.97 -10.49
N LEU A 9 -7.92 17.97 -10.17
CA LEU A 9 -8.96 17.85 -9.15
C LEU A 9 -10.01 16.80 -9.53
N GLU A 10 -10.48 16.82 -10.78
CA GLU A 10 -11.44 15.82 -11.29
C GLU A 10 -10.90 14.38 -11.15
N ASN A 11 -9.62 14.16 -11.44
CA ASN A 11 -9.01 12.83 -11.30
C ASN A 11 -8.83 12.41 -9.84
N ILE A 12 -8.53 13.34 -8.93
CA ILE A 12 -8.46 13.05 -7.49
C ILE A 12 -9.85 12.66 -6.97
N GLU A 13 -10.89 13.42 -7.34
CA GLU A 13 -12.28 13.11 -6.97
C GLU A 13 -12.72 11.76 -7.52
N TYR A 14 -12.39 11.46 -8.78
CA TYR A 14 -12.67 10.16 -9.38
C TYR A 14 -11.99 9.03 -8.60
N ALA A 15 -10.70 9.18 -8.27
CA ALA A 15 -9.96 8.20 -7.47
C ALA A 15 -10.59 8.00 -6.07
N VAL A 16 -10.99 9.09 -5.40
CA VAL A 16 -11.71 9.05 -4.13
C VAL A 16 -12.99 8.22 -4.23
N VAL A 17 -13.79 8.42 -5.28
CA VAL A 17 -15.02 7.65 -5.50
C VAL A 17 -14.73 6.17 -5.73
N GLN A 18 -13.75 5.84 -6.59
CA GLN A 18 -13.38 4.45 -6.88
C GLN A 18 -12.86 3.73 -5.62
N TYR A 19 -11.99 4.37 -4.84
CA TYR A 19 -11.47 3.77 -3.61
C TYR A 19 -12.55 3.61 -2.54
N ARG A 20 -13.50 4.55 -2.44
CA ARG A 20 -14.64 4.38 -1.54
C ARG A 20 -15.46 3.14 -1.90
N MET A 21 -15.80 2.98 -3.18
CA MET A 21 -16.53 1.80 -3.66
C MET A 21 -15.77 0.50 -3.41
N LEU A 22 -14.46 0.51 -3.67
CA LEU A 22 -13.59 -0.63 -3.38
C LEU A 22 -13.59 -0.97 -1.90
N ILE A 23 -13.39 0.00 -1.00
CA ILE A 23 -13.42 -0.22 0.45
C ILE A 23 -14.77 -0.77 0.91
N ASP A 24 -15.88 -0.28 0.37
CA ASP A 24 -17.21 -0.77 0.73
C ASP A 24 -17.42 -2.23 0.28
N GLU A 25 -16.82 -2.64 -0.85
CA GLU A 25 -16.77 -4.05 -1.24
C GLU A 25 -15.89 -4.89 -0.30
N LEU A 26 -14.72 -4.37 0.09
CA LEU A 26 -13.81 -5.06 1.02
C LEU A 26 -14.47 -5.31 2.38
N LYS A 27 -15.24 -4.33 2.89
CA LYS A 27 -15.94 -4.43 4.18
C LYS A 27 -16.95 -5.57 4.23
N LYS A 28 -17.50 -6.02 3.09
CA LYS A 28 -18.45 -7.14 3.05
C LYS A 28 -17.84 -8.48 3.45
N ASN A 29 -16.51 -8.60 3.41
CA ASN A 29 -15.81 -9.87 3.58
C ASN A 29 -15.29 -10.15 5.00
N ASP A 30 -15.54 -9.28 6.00
CA ASP A 30 -15.04 -9.34 7.40
C ASP A 30 -13.52 -9.56 7.59
N LYS A 31 -12.78 -9.68 6.49
CA LYS A 31 -11.35 -9.97 6.43
C LYS A 31 -10.60 -8.77 5.90
N LEU A 32 -9.40 -8.57 6.41
CA LEU A 32 -8.51 -7.51 5.97
C LEU A 32 -7.73 -7.93 4.71
N TRP A 33 -8.45 -8.07 3.60
CA TRP A 33 -7.86 -8.47 2.33
C TRP A 33 -7.37 -7.28 1.51
N THR A 34 -6.19 -7.44 0.90
CA THR A 34 -5.63 -6.47 -0.03
C THR A 34 -6.07 -6.81 -1.44
N PRO A 35 -6.80 -5.92 -2.15
CA PRO A 35 -7.17 -6.16 -3.53
C PRO A 35 -5.92 -6.13 -4.43
N ARG A 36 -5.86 -7.06 -5.40
CA ARG A 36 -4.72 -7.20 -6.31
C ARG A 36 -5.10 -6.94 -7.76
N THR A 37 -6.18 -7.56 -8.23
CA THR A 37 -6.62 -7.43 -9.63
C THR A 37 -8.12 -7.76 -9.73
N VAL A 38 -8.67 -7.67 -10.93
CA VAL A 38 -9.99 -8.20 -11.28
C VAL A 38 -9.84 -9.39 -12.22
N ASN A 39 -10.67 -10.42 -12.06
CA ASN A 39 -10.70 -11.56 -12.98
C ASN A 39 -11.54 -11.22 -14.24
N THR A 40 -11.63 -12.16 -15.18
CA THR A 40 -12.41 -11.99 -16.42
C THR A 40 -13.93 -11.88 -16.21
N LYS A 41 -14.43 -12.21 -15.01
CA LYS A 41 -15.83 -12.09 -14.61
C LYS A 41 -16.14 -10.76 -13.92
N GLY A 42 -15.11 -9.96 -13.63
CA GLY A 42 -15.23 -8.69 -12.90
C GLY A 42 -15.11 -8.83 -11.38
N ASP A 43 -14.80 -10.02 -10.85
CA ASP A 43 -14.63 -10.20 -9.40
C ASP A 43 -13.25 -9.72 -8.95
N ILE A 44 -13.17 -9.17 -7.73
CA ILE A 44 -11.91 -8.82 -7.10
C ILE A 44 -11.14 -10.09 -6.73
N VAL A 45 -9.90 -10.15 -7.19
CA VAL A 45 -8.90 -11.13 -6.76
C VAL A 45 -7.99 -10.47 -5.74
N TYR A 46 -7.83 -11.13 -4.59
CA TYR A 46 -7.07 -10.63 -3.46
C TYR A 46 -5.62 -11.14 -3.49
N ALA A 47 -4.70 -10.32 -3.01
CA ALA A 47 -3.33 -10.71 -2.74
C ALA A 47 -3.30 -11.76 -1.62
N SER A 48 -2.42 -12.77 -1.74
CA SER A 48 -2.24 -13.76 -0.68
C SER A 48 -1.61 -13.11 0.54
N GLN A 49 -2.21 -13.32 1.72
CA GLN A 49 -1.69 -12.76 2.98
C GLN A 49 -0.40 -13.43 3.45
N SER A 50 -0.11 -14.66 3.03
CA SER A 50 1.14 -15.33 3.37
C SER A 50 2.33 -14.70 2.65
N TRP A 51 2.16 -14.42 1.35
CA TRP A 51 3.12 -13.74 0.52
C TRP A 51 2.48 -13.31 -0.80
N ASP A 52 2.61 -12.02 -1.13
CA ASP A 52 2.36 -11.49 -2.46
C ASP A 52 3.12 -10.16 -2.58
N TRP A 53 3.89 -9.97 -3.65
CA TRP A 53 4.69 -8.77 -3.86
C TRP A 53 3.83 -7.49 -3.96
N THR A 54 2.53 -7.64 -4.29
CA THR A 54 1.62 -6.51 -4.44
C THR A 54 1.00 -5.99 -3.14
N LEU A 55 1.29 -6.62 -1.99
CA LEU A 55 0.65 -6.30 -0.72
C LEU A 55 0.78 -4.83 -0.29
N GLY A 56 1.88 -4.16 -0.68
CA GLY A 56 2.14 -2.76 -0.32
C GLY A 56 1.37 -1.72 -1.14
N PHE A 57 0.85 -2.07 -2.32
CA PHE A 57 0.30 -1.06 -3.23
C PHE A 57 -1.01 -0.46 -2.73
N PHE A 58 -1.95 -1.29 -2.27
CA PHE A 58 -3.23 -0.79 -1.76
C PHE A 58 -3.08 0.16 -0.56
N PRO A 59 -2.36 -0.19 0.53
CA PRO A 59 -2.10 0.77 1.61
C PRO A 59 -1.33 2.01 1.12
N GLY A 60 -0.41 1.86 0.16
CA GLY A 60 0.29 2.99 -0.45
C GLY A 60 -0.65 3.98 -1.16
N SER A 61 -1.62 3.47 -1.91
CA SER A 61 -2.64 4.32 -2.54
C SER A 61 -3.51 5.05 -1.52
N LEU A 62 -3.83 4.41 -0.38
CA LEU A 62 -4.55 5.08 0.71
C LEU A 62 -3.73 6.21 1.33
N TRP A 63 -2.41 6.04 1.48
CA TRP A 63 -1.51 7.12 1.91
C TRP A 63 -1.48 8.27 0.90
N TYR A 64 -1.45 7.97 -0.40
CA TYR A 64 -1.54 9.01 -1.44
C TYR A 64 -2.87 9.74 -1.39
N LEU A 65 -4.00 9.05 -1.21
CA LEU A 65 -5.31 9.69 -1.07
C LEU A 65 -5.34 10.61 0.16
N TYR A 66 -4.76 10.21 1.28
CA TYR A 66 -4.60 11.10 2.43
C TYR A 66 -3.81 12.35 2.07
N ASN A 67 -2.63 12.18 1.46
CA ASN A 67 -1.76 13.30 1.10
C ASN A 67 -2.40 14.26 0.07
N LEU A 68 -3.21 13.72 -0.86
CA LEU A 68 -3.86 14.50 -1.91
C LEU A 68 -5.13 15.23 -1.43
N THR A 69 -5.83 14.68 -0.44
CA THR A 69 -7.14 15.20 0.00
C THR A 69 -7.14 15.83 1.38
N GLY A 70 -6.18 15.50 2.23
CA GLY A 70 -6.15 15.87 3.65
C GLY A 70 -7.20 15.17 4.52
N ASP A 71 -7.98 14.24 3.97
CA ASP A 71 -9.07 13.58 4.71
C ASP A 71 -8.55 12.43 5.59
N GLU A 72 -8.66 12.61 6.91
CA GLU A 72 -8.19 11.70 7.96
C GLU A 72 -8.77 10.28 7.88
N LYS A 73 -9.90 10.08 7.17
CA LYS A 73 -10.43 8.72 6.94
C LYS A 73 -9.43 7.87 6.15
N TRP A 74 -8.72 8.49 5.19
CA TRP A 74 -7.74 7.79 4.35
C TRP A 74 -6.51 7.42 5.16
N LYS A 75 -6.04 8.31 6.05
CA LYS A 75 -4.96 8.00 6.98
C LYS A 75 -5.31 6.83 7.88
N THR A 76 -6.51 6.86 8.48
CA THR A 76 -6.98 5.77 9.36
C THR A 76 -6.99 4.42 8.64
N LEU A 77 -7.50 4.38 7.40
CA LEU A 77 -7.49 3.18 6.58
C LEU A 77 -6.07 2.77 6.16
N ALA A 78 -5.24 3.73 5.73
CA ALA A 78 -3.88 3.48 5.31
C ALA A 78 -3.05 2.85 6.44
N LYS A 79 -3.18 3.36 7.67
CA LYS A 79 -2.58 2.75 8.87
C LYS A 79 -3.04 1.32 9.07
N LYS A 80 -4.36 1.08 9.09
CA LYS A 80 -4.96 -0.25 9.28
C LYS A 80 -4.37 -1.28 8.31
N TYR A 81 -4.32 -0.95 7.01
CA TYR A 81 -3.77 -1.87 6.00
C TYR A 81 -2.24 -1.95 6.02
N THR A 82 -1.53 -0.88 6.39
CA THR A 82 -0.07 -0.88 6.53
C THR A 82 0.39 -1.77 7.68
N GLU A 83 -0.21 -1.60 8.86
CA GLU A 83 0.17 -2.30 10.08
C GLU A 83 -0.07 -3.82 9.98
N ALA A 84 -1.06 -4.23 9.18
CA ALA A 84 -1.30 -5.63 8.86
C ALA A 84 -0.12 -6.32 8.16
N LEU A 85 0.77 -5.55 7.53
CA LEU A 85 1.95 -6.06 6.82
C LEU A 85 3.19 -6.17 7.71
N LYS A 86 3.07 -5.98 9.04
CA LYS A 86 4.22 -5.95 9.96
C LYS A 86 5.10 -7.19 9.87
N SER A 87 4.52 -8.37 9.68
CA SER A 87 5.27 -9.63 9.57
C SER A 87 6.17 -9.70 8.34
N GLN A 88 5.85 -8.94 7.28
CA GLN A 88 6.58 -8.96 6.01
C GLN A 88 8.01 -8.40 6.14
N GLN A 89 8.30 -7.62 7.19
CA GLN A 89 9.63 -7.03 7.44
C GLN A 89 10.76 -8.07 7.63
N TYR A 90 10.40 -9.33 7.93
CA TYR A 90 11.35 -10.42 8.18
C TYR A 90 11.62 -11.30 6.95
N ILE A 91 11.01 -11.00 5.80
CA ILE A 91 11.20 -11.81 4.58
C ILE A 91 12.59 -11.53 4.01
N THR A 92 13.43 -12.57 3.99
CA THR A 92 14.80 -12.53 3.45
C THR A 92 14.96 -13.30 2.14
N SER A 93 13.88 -13.89 1.60
CA SER A 93 13.93 -14.73 0.40
C SER A 93 13.55 -14.01 -0.90
N HIS A 94 13.02 -12.78 -0.82
CA HIS A 94 12.50 -12.04 -1.98
C HIS A 94 12.92 -10.57 -1.95
N HIS A 95 13.30 -10.04 -3.12
CA HIS A 95 13.68 -8.63 -3.28
C HIS A 95 12.47 -7.68 -3.26
N ASP A 96 11.27 -8.20 -3.55
CA ASP A 96 10.02 -7.43 -3.60
C ASP A 96 9.54 -6.90 -2.25
N ILE A 97 10.19 -7.28 -1.14
CA ILE A 97 9.95 -6.69 0.18
C ILE A 97 10.09 -5.16 0.15
N GLY A 98 10.94 -4.62 -0.75
CA GLY A 98 11.07 -3.19 -0.98
C GLY A 98 9.75 -2.54 -1.43
N PHE A 99 8.96 -3.19 -2.29
CA PHE A 99 7.65 -2.69 -2.68
C PHE A 99 6.66 -2.76 -1.52
N ILE A 100 6.64 -3.88 -0.80
CA ILE A 100 5.70 -4.08 0.31
C ILE A 100 5.90 -3.00 1.38
N ILE A 101 7.13 -2.83 1.87
CA ILE A 101 7.45 -1.91 2.98
C ILE A 101 7.61 -0.47 2.49
N GLY A 102 8.14 -0.27 1.29
CA GLY A 102 8.32 1.06 0.69
C GLY A 102 6.99 1.74 0.33
N CYS A 103 6.04 1.00 -0.26
CA CYS A 103 4.74 1.58 -0.58
C CYS A 103 3.85 1.78 0.65
N SER A 104 4.03 0.98 1.71
CA SER A 104 3.21 1.04 2.93
C SER A 104 3.86 1.87 4.03
N TYR A 105 4.78 1.28 4.80
CA TYR A 105 5.42 1.90 5.97
C TYR A 105 6.19 3.17 5.64
N LEU A 106 6.99 3.19 4.56
CA LEU A 106 7.76 4.39 4.20
C LEU A 106 6.83 5.56 3.81
N ASN A 107 5.71 5.29 3.13
CA ASN A 107 4.70 6.33 2.87
C ASN A 107 3.98 6.77 4.15
N GLY A 108 3.66 5.85 5.06
CA GLY A 108 3.11 6.20 6.37
C GLY A 108 4.01 7.12 7.19
N MET A 109 5.33 6.91 7.11
CA MET A 109 6.32 7.80 7.74
C MET A 109 6.39 9.17 7.02
N ARG A 110 6.46 9.17 5.69
CA ARG A 110 6.65 10.40 4.89
C ARG A 110 5.42 11.31 4.86
N MET A 111 4.23 10.72 4.75
CA MET A 111 2.96 11.45 4.52
C MET A 111 2.10 11.47 5.78
N GLY A 112 2.10 10.38 6.55
CA GLY A 112 1.30 10.25 7.77
C GLY A 112 2.02 10.72 9.05
N HIS A 113 3.34 10.95 8.98
CA HIS A 113 4.20 11.19 10.14
C HIS A 113 4.15 10.08 11.19
N GLU A 114 3.94 8.84 10.74
CA GLU A 114 3.93 7.67 11.61
C GLU A 114 5.35 7.22 11.96
N ALA A 115 5.55 6.78 13.21
CA ALA A 115 6.85 6.33 13.72
C ALA A 115 7.15 4.87 13.29
N TYR A 116 7.52 4.70 12.01
CA TYR A 116 7.75 3.39 11.38
C TYR A 116 9.22 3.04 11.12
N ASP A 117 10.15 3.84 11.61
CA ASP A 117 11.60 3.71 11.39
C ASP A 117 12.11 2.29 11.68
N SER A 118 11.70 1.70 12.80
CA SER A 118 12.14 0.37 13.20
C SER A 118 11.79 -0.73 12.19
N ILE A 119 10.57 -0.65 11.61
CA ILE A 119 10.09 -1.61 10.61
C ILE A 119 10.82 -1.41 9.28
N ILE A 120 11.01 -0.16 8.88
CA ILE A 120 11.72 0.20 7.64
C ILE A 120 13.18 -0.26 7.72
N ILE A 121 13.86 0.03 8.83
CA ILE A 121 15.25 -0.40 9.06
C ILE A 121 15.35 -1.93 9.07
N GLN A 122 14.41 -2.63 9.72
CA GLN A 122 14.41 -4.08 9.74
C GLN A 122 14.22 -4.67 8.33
N ALA A 123 13.27 -4.14 7.56
CA ALA A 123 13.07 -4.58 6.18
C ALA A 123 14.30 -4.31 5.30
N ALA A 124 14.97 -3.16 5.48
CA ALA A 124 16.21 -2.84 4.79
C ALA A 124 17.33 -3.83 5.13
N LYS A 125 17.44 -4.26 6.40
CA LYS A 125 18.36 -5.34 6.80
C LYS A 125 18.02 -6.65 6.10
N SER A 126 16.75 -7.06 6.08
CA SER A 126 16.31 -8.28 5.37
C SER A 126 16.57 -8.21 3.86
N LEU A 127 16.37 -7.05 3.23
CA LEU A 127 16.69 -6.84 1.82
C LEU A 127 18.20 -6.89 1.56
N SER A 128 19.02 -6.38 2.48
CA SER A 128 20.48 -6.46 2.31
C SER A 128 21.01 -7.89 2.29
N THR A 129 20.32 -8.87 2.91
CA THR A 129 20.75 -10.27 2.89
C THR A 129 20.54 -10.97 1.55
N VAL A 130 19.65 -10.47 0.68
CA VAL A 130 19.48 -11.02 -0.68
C VAL A 130 20.51 -10.48 -1.66
N PHE A 131 21.37 -9.55 -1.24
CA PHE A 131 22.48 -9.05 -2.06
C PHE A 131 23.58 -10.11 -2.17
N ALA A 132 23.64 -10.82 -3.30
CA ALA A 132 24.72 -11.72 -3.61
C ALA A 132 25.90 -10.97 -4.27
N LEU A 133 27.01 -10.85 -3.55
CA LEU A 133 28.24 -10.16 -4.00
C LEU A 133 28.96 -10.88 -5.16
N LYS A 134 28.49 -12.06 -5.56
CA LYS A 134 29.03 -12.85 -6.67
C LYS A 134 27.89 -13.37 -7.54
N ARG A 135 27.56 -12.64 -8.60
CA ARG A 135 27.21 -13.29 -9.86
C ARG A 135 28.54 -13.56 -10.57
N GLY A 136 29.03 -14.78 -10.43
CA GLY A 136 30.12 -15.31 -11.25
C GLY A 136 29.60 -15.73 -12.60
#